data_AF-A0A919A776-F1
#
_entry.id   AF-A0A919A776-F1
#
_cell.length_a   1.000
_cell.length_b   1.000
_cell.length_c   1.000
_cell.angle_alpha   90.00
_cell.angle_beta   90.00
_cell.angle_gamma   90.00
#
_symmetry.space_group_name_H-M   'P 1'
#
loop_
_entity.id
_entity.type
_entity.pdbx_description
1 polymer ?
#
loop_
_entity_poly.entity_id
_entity_poly.type
_entity_poly.pdbx_seq_one_letter_code
_entity_poly.pdbx_strand_id
1 'polypeptide(L)' 'MPGVLAIQGEFGIAQMTARRVLTELREAGLAQMQPGIGTFVTELPKP' A
#
# COMPACT_ATOMS: atom_id res chain seq x y z
N MET A 1 1.00 0.62 7.26
CA MET A 1 0.97 -0.03 5.94
C MET A 1 1.40 -1.46 6.17
N PRO A 2 0.71 -2.44 5.58
CA PRO A 2 1.31 -3.75 5.43
C PRO A 2 2.62 -3.57 4.63
N GLY A 3 3.72 -4.16 5.10
CA GLY A 3 4.95 -4.19 4.32
C GLY A 3 4.75 -5.00 3.04
N VAL A 4 5.72 -4.94 2.12
CA VAL A 4 5.62 -5.66 0.83
C VAL A 4 5.29 -7.15 1.03
N LEU A 5 5.88 -7.78 2.06
CA LEU A 5 5.63 -9.18 2.40
C LEU A 5 4.18 -9.48 2.80
N ALA A 6 3.51 -8.55 3.49
CA ALA A 6 2.11 -8.74 3.87
C ALA A 6 1.21 -8.67 2.64
N ILE A 7 1.47 -7.73 1.72
CA ILE A 7 0.74 -7.63 0.45
C ILE A 7 0.98 -8.87 -0.42
N GLN A 8 2.21 -9.37 -0.47
CA GLN A 8 2.51 -10.60 -1.19
C GLN A 8 1.77 -11.81 -0.60
N GLY A 9 1.71 -11.94 0.73
CA GLY A 9 1.01 -13.03 1.40
C GLY A 9 -0.51 -12.94 1.24
N GLU A 10 -1.07 -11.75 1.30
CA GLU A 10 -2.52 -11.52 1.22
C GLU A 10 -3.06 -11.65 -0.21
N PHE A 11 -2.32 -11.14 -1.20
CA PHE A 11 -2.78 -11.09 -2.60
C PHE A 11 -2.08 -12.11 -3.52
N GLY A 12 -1.08 -12.83 -3.03
CA GLY A 12 -0.34 -13.82 -3.83
C GLY A 12 0.48 -13.21 -4.98
N ILE A 13 0.81 -11.92 -4.90
CA ILE A 13 1.49 -11.19 -5.97
C ILE A 13 3.02 -11.19 -5.82
N ALA A 14 3.72 -10.93 -6.91
CA ALA A 14 5.17 -10.79 -6.90
C ALA A 14 5.64 -9.55 -6.10
N GLN A 15 6.84 -9.64 -5.53
CA GLN A 15 7.53 -8.58 -4.77
C GLN A 15 7.50 -7.23 -5.51
N MET A 16 7.86 -7.26 -6.80
CA MET A 16 7.93 -6.07 -7.65
C MET A 16 6.55 -5.46 -7.88
N THR A 17 5.52 -6.29 -8.02
CA THR A 17 4.14 -5.83 -8.15
C THR A 17 3.67 -5.17 -6.85
N ALA A 18 3.90 -5.80 -5.70
CA ALA A 18 3.54 -5.24 -4.40
C ALA A 18 4.27 -3.91 -4.14
N ARG A 19 5.56 -3.81 -4.49
CA ARG A 19 6.31 -2.55 -4.41
C ARG A 19 5.72 -1.47 -5.31
N ARG A 20 5.33 -1.82 -6.54
CA ARG A 20 4.72 -0.89 -7.49
C ARG A 20 3.36 -0.38 -6.99
N VAL A 21 2.50 -1.26 -6.47
CA VAL A 21 1.22 -0.88 -5.86
C VAL A 21 1.43 0.11 -4.71
N LEU A 22 2.40 -0.15 -3.83
CA LEU A 22 2.71 0.74 -2.71
C LEU A 22 3.22 2.12 -3.18
N THR A 23 4.01 2.15 -4.25
CA THR A 23 4.48 3.41 -4.85
C THR A 23 3.32 4.18 -5.47
N GLU A 24 2.49 3.53 -6.29
CA GLU A 24 1.34 4.15 -6.95
C GLU A 24 0.32 4.67 -5.92
N LEU A 25 0.08 3.93 -4.82
CA LEU A 25 -0.77 4.39 -3.72
C LEU A 25 -0.20 5.62 -2.99
N ARG A 26 1.12 5.76 -2.87
CA ARG A 26 1.76 6.97 -2.33
C ARG A 26 1.66 8.14 -3.29
N GLU A 27 1.93 7.91 -4.57
CA GLU A 27 1.87 8.94 -5.61
C GLU A 27 0.45 9.48 -5.79
N ALA A 28 -0.56 8.61 -5.70
CA ALA A 28 -1.96 8.99 -5.74
C ALA A 28 -2.44 9.73 -4.47
N GLY A 29 -1.58 9.91 -3.46
CA GLY A 29 -1.96 10.51 -2.17
C GLY A 29 -2.88 9.63 -1.32
N LEU A 30 -3.15 8.40 -1.77
CA LEU A 30 -4.03 7.44 -1.11
C LEU A 30 -3.35 6.73 0.06
N ALA A 31 -2.03 6.87 0.19
CA ALA A 31 -1.25 6.40 1.32
C ALA A 31 -0.70 7.60 2.12
N GLN A 32 -1.33 7.91 3.25
CA GLN A 32 -0.89 8.97 4.15
C GLN A 32 -0.07 8.38 5.30
N MET A 33 1.14 8.89 5.51
CA MET A 33 1.97 8.51 6.65
C MET A 33 1.63 9.43 7.83
N GLN A 34 1.07 8.87 8.91
CA GLN A 34 0.82 9.62 10.13
C GLN A 34 1.98 9.36 11.11
N PRO A 35 2.78 10.40 11.44
CA PRO A 35 3.91 10.25 12.35
C PRO A 35 3.47 9.66 13.69
N GLY A 36 4.17 8.61 14.15
CA GLY A 36 3.90 7.96 15.44
C GLY A 36 2.82 6.87 15.42
N ILE A 37 2.05 6.70 14.32
CA ILE A 37 0.96 5.71 14.23
C ILE A 37 1.15 4.74 13.05
N GLY A 38 1.80 5.19 11.97
CA GLY A 38 2.11 4.39 10.79
C GLY A 38 1.46 4.92 9.51
N THR A 39 1.58 4.16 8.41
CA THR A 39 1.00 4.56 7.11
C THR A 39 -0.40 3.98 6.94
N PHE A 40 -1.39 4.81 6.65
CA PHE A 40 -2.77 4.40 6.42
C PHE A 40 -3.09 4.46 4.92
N VAL A 41 -3.73 3.41 4.40
CA VAL A 41 -4.29 3.42 3.05
C VAL A 41 -5.72 3.94 3.20
N THR A 42 -6.01 5.09 2.60
CA THR A 42 -7.38 5.60 2.48
C THR A 42 -8.19 4.64 1.58
N GLU A 43 -9.50 4.51 1.83
CA GLU A 43 -10.35 3.57 1.09
C GLU A 43 -10.16 3.72 -0.43
N LEU A 44 -10.03 2.60 -1.15
CA LEU A 44 -9.94 2.62 -2.61
C LEU A 44 -11.12 3.40 -3.17
N PRO A 45 -10.90 4.33 -4.12
CA PRO A 45 -12.01 4.92 -4.86
C PRO A 45 -12.80 3.78 -5.52
N LYS A 46 -14.07 3.63 -5.11
CA LYS A 46 -14.95 2.62 -5.69
C LYS A 46 -15.23 2.99 -7.16
N PRO A 47 -15.23 1.99 -8.08
CA PRO A 47 -15.52 2.22 -9.49
C PRO A 47 -16.96 2.68 -9.73
#